data_AF-A0A6I6AJD3-F1
#
_entry.id   AF-A0A6I6AJD3-F1
#
_cell.length_a   1.000
_cell.length_b   1.000
_cell.length_c   1.000
_cell.angle_alpha   90.00
_cell.angle_beta   90.00
_cell.angle_gamma   90.00
#
_symmetry.space_group_name_H-M   'P 1'
#
loop_
_entity.id
_entity.type
_entity.pdbx_description
1 polymer ?
#
loop_
_entity_poly.entity_id
_entity_poly.type
_entity_poly.pdbx_seq_one_letter_code
_entity_poly.pdbx_strand_id
1 'polypeptide(L)'
;MKSLAHSLLLLGLCALMVLAPSAARRSAAQQTVADKQAPRLTLSREKNMLYIHGDHIPGGTIPINYLEAYCRAGSTDADWGKHTVVKHETQTIDLNDDRSVLKLKCTVADGITVEHTITAKSDEVDFQLVAHNPTQVRSEVHWAQPCIRVGEFAGLGAEQTDDKYAYIRKSFIFLDGKPAFMPTRNWATTARYIPGQVWCPANVPRTDVNPRPLSSEVPSNGLIGCYSADDRWIFATAFEPYQELFQGVIRCLHADFRLGGLQPGETKKIRGKIYIVPADMNALLKRYQNDFPEHAQKR
;
A
#
# COMPACT_ATOMS: atom_id res chain seq x y z
N MET A 1 9.13 83.05 -42.19
CA MET A 1 10.27 83.74 -41.55
C MET A 1 11.42 82.77 -41.42
N LYS A 2 12.56 83.15 -42.01
CA LYS A 2 13.98 82.80 -41.75
C LYS A 2 14.24 81.53 -40.91
N SER A 3 14.84 80.44 -41.41
CA SER A 3 16.15 80.25 -42.06
C SER A 3 17.22 79.70 -41.10
N LEU A 4 17.91 78.66 -41.59
CA LEU A 4 19.31 78.25 -41.39
C LEU A 4 19.75 77.53 -40.10
N ALA A 5 20.20 76.27 -40.28
CA ALA A 5 21.57 75.78 -39.98
C ALA A 5 21.58 74.25 -40.14
N HIS A 6 22.57 73.53 -40.69
CA HIS A 6 23.87 73.83 -41.30
C HIS A 6 24.29 72.58 -42.10
N SER A 7 25.13 72.79 -43.12
CA SER A 7 25.66 71.82 -44.09
C SER A 7 26.96 71.11 -43.65
N LEU A 8 27.41 70.16 -44.49
CA LEU A 8 28.74 69.50 -44.62
C LEU A 8 29.00 68.28 -43.69
N LEU A 9 29.16 67.02 -44.14
CA LEU A 9 29.86 66.35 -45.28
C LEU A 9 31.37 66.11 -45.04
N LEU A 10 31.74 64.87 -44.67
CA LEU A 10 33.05 64.21 -44.83
C LEU A 10 32.91 62.71 -44.43
N LEU A 11 32.82 61.73 -45.34
CA LEU A 11 33.84 61.02 -46.16
C LEU A 11 34.79 60.08 -45.38
N GLY A 12 34.73 58.78 -45.77
CA GLY A 12 35.69 57.70 -45.45
C GLY A 12 35.21 56.75 -44.34
N LEU A 13 35.19 55.42 -44.46
CA LEU A 13 35.87 54.50 -45.36
C LEU A 13 35.01 53.23 -45.54
N CYS A 14 35.04 52.66 -46.74
CA CYS A 14 34.58 51.31 -47.03
C CYS A 14 35.43 50.26 -46.27
N ALA A 15 34.76 49.29 -45.65
CA ALA A 15 35.25 47.92 -45.58
C ALA A 15 34.06 46.95 -45.66
N LEU A 16 33.94 46.29 -46.80
CA LEU A 16 33.14 45.08 -46.96
C LEU A 16 33.68 44.01 -45.99
N MET A 17 32.81 43.45 -45.15
CA MET A 17 32.81 42.01 -44.94
C MET A 17 31.37 41.49 -44.94
N VAL A 18 31.15 40.62 -45.90
CA VAL A 18 30.01 39.73 -46.05
C VAL A 18 29.86 38.87 -44.79
N LEU A 19 28.64 38.74 -44.27
CA LEU A 19 28.02 37.44 -43.93
C LEU A 19 26.56 37.64 -43.50
N ALA A 20 25.73 36.72 -44.01
CA ALA A 20 24.28 36.66 -44.02
C ALA A 20 23.60 36.71 -42.64
N PRO A 21 22.30 37.06 -42.56
CA PRO A 21 21.59 37.30 -41.32
C PRO A 21 21.42 36.01 -40.50
N SER A 22 21.79 36.11 -39.22
CA SER A 22 21.50 35.11 -38.21
C SER A 22 19.98 34.95 -38.05
N ALA A 23 19.45 33.90 -38.66
CA ALA A 23 18.15 33.35 -38.35
C ALA A 23 18.22 32.63 -37.00
N ALA A 24 18.09 33.36 -35.89
CA ALA A 24 17.80 32.77 -34.59
C ALA A 24 17.41 33.85 -33.57
N ARG A 25 16.10 34.09 -33.43
CA ARG A 25 15.47 34.52 -32.17
C ARG A 25 13.95 34.31 -32.29
N ARG A 26 13.56 33.04 -32.52
CA ARG A 26 12.23 32.59 -32.13
C ARG A 26 12.29 32.34 -30.62
N SER A 27 11.40 33.00 -29.91
CA SER A 27 11.16 32.84 -28.48
C SER A 27 11.08 31.36 -28.12
N ALA A 28 12.12 30.88 -27.44
CA ALA A 28 12.02 29.72 -26.57
C ALA A 28 11.26 30.16 -25.31
N ALA A 29 10.48 29.24 -24.75
CA ALA A 29 9.61 29.40 -23.58
C ALA A 29 8.12 29.73 -23.84
N GLN A 30 7.57 29.29 -24.97
CA GLN A 30 6.35 28.48 -24.92
C GLN A 30 6.77 27.06 -24.49
N GLN A 31 7.17 26.94 -23.23
CA GLN A 31 7.37 25.65 -22.61
C GLN A 31 5.98 25.19 -22.19
N THR A 32 5.45 24.28 -23.01
CA THR A 32 4.29 23.45 -22.77
C THR A 32 4.01 23.26 -21.28
N VAL A 33 2.85 23.74 -20.83
CA VAL A 33 2.19 23.19 -19.65
C VAL A 33 1.96 21.73 -20.00
N ALA A 34 2.92 20.87 -19.64
CA ALA A 34 2.69 19.44 -19.64
C ALA A 34 1.44 19.24 -18.79
N ASP A 35 0.42 18.59 -19.34
CA ASP A 35 -0.68 18.05 -18.56
C ASP A 35 -0.04 17.39 -17.35
N LYS A 36 -0.23 17.97 -16.16
CA LYS A 36 0.05 17.26 -14.91
C LYS A 36 -0.99 16.16 -14.85
N GLN A 37 -0.69 15.07 -15.55
CA GLN A 37 -1.45 13.84 -15.49
C GLN A 37 -1.59 13.52 -14.00
N ALA A 38 -2.84 13.31 -13.55
CA ALA A 38 -3.10 13.04 -12.15
C ALA A 38 -2.17 11.89 -11.69
N PRO A 39 -1.65 11.94 -10.44
CA PRO A 39 -0.83 10.85 -9.92
C PRO A 39 -1.52 9.53 -10.23
N ARG A 40 -0.78 8.58 -10.81
CA ARG A 40 -1.33 7.29 -11.24
C ARG A 40 -0.50 6.19 -10.65
N LEU A 41 -1.16 5.24 -10.00
CA LEU A 41 -0.54 4.00 -9.55
C LEU A 41 -0.58 2.95 -10.67
N THR A 42 0.44 2.12 -10.73
CA THR A 42 0.48 0.94 -11.61
C THR A 42 0.96 -0.29 -10.83
N LEU A 43 0.72 -1.47 -11.39
CA LEU A 43 1.02 -2.75 -10.77
C LEU A 43 2.09 -3.52 -11.55
N SER A 44 2.93 -4.28 -10.86
CA SER A 44 3.59 -5.45 -11.45
C SER A 44 3.62 -6.58 -10.45
N ARG A 45 3.92 -7.78 -10.94
CA ARG A 45 4.10 -8.95 -10.10
C ARG A 45 5.28 -9.78 -10.59
N GLU A 46 6.11 -10.23 -9.65
CA GLU A 46 7.15 -11.22 -9.88
C GLU A 46 7.05 -12.29 -8.78
N LYS A 47 6.77 -13.54 -9.18
CA LYS A 47 6.52 -14.64 -8.22
C LYS A 47 5.49 -14.18 -7.18
N ASN A 48 5.80 -14.24 -5.88
CA ASN A 48 4.88 -13.85 -4.81
C ASN A 48 4.89 -12.34 -4.50
N MET A 49 5.76 -11.57 -5.15
CA MET A 49 5.86 -10.14 -4.92
C MET A 49 4.94 -9.37 -5.85
N LEU A 50 3.97 -8.66 -5.26
CA LEU A 50 3.19 -7.61 -5.89
C LEU A 50 3.89 -6.27 -5.63
N TYR A 51 3.96 -5.41 -6.64
CA TYR A 51 4.55 -4.08 -6.53
C TYR A 51 3.51 -3.04 -6.94
N ILE A 52 3.33 -2.03 -6.10
CA ILE A 52 2.59 -0.81 -6.44
C ILE A 52 3.63 0.24 -6.79
N HIS A 53 3.51 0.87 -7.96
CA HIS A 53 4.43 1.91 -8.44
C HIS A 53 3.72 3.24 -8.51
N GLY A 54 4.45 4.33 -8.28
CA GLY A 54 3.98 5.68 -8.52
C GLY A 54 5.05 6.72 -8.22
N ASP A 55 5.18 7.72 -9.08
CA ASP A 55 6.23 8.76 -8.96
C ASP A 55 6.14 9.59 -7.67
N HIS A 56 4.96 9.60 -7.05
CA HIS A 56 4.69 10.31 -5.80
C HIS A 56 4.96 9.46 -4.56
N ILE A 57 5.24 8.16 -4.72
CA ILE A 57 5.58 7.26 -3.61
C ILE A 57 7.05 7.50 -3.23
N PRO A 58 7.36 7.86 -1.98
CA PRO A 58 8.73 7.84 -1.49
C PRO A 58 9.33 6.43 -1.60
N GLY A 59 10.47 6.31 -2.27
CA GLY A 59 11.05 5.02 -2.67
C GLY A 59 10.51 4.44 -3.99
N GLY A 60 9.58 5.12 -4.66
CA GLY A 60 9.04 4.81 -5.99
C GLY A 60 8.11 3.59 -6.06
N THR A 61 8.20 2.68 -5.10
CA THR A 61 7.41 1.44 -5.08
C THR A 61 7.05 0.99 -3.67
N ILE A 62 5.90 0.32 -3.52
CA ILE A 62 5.52 -0.44 -2.33
C ILE A 62 5.55 -1.93 -2.67
N PRO A 63 6.57 -2.68 -2.20
CA PRO A 63 6.61 -4.12 -2.35
C PRO A 63 5.68 -4.82 -1.37
N ILE A 64 4.99 -5.86 -1.82
CA ILE A 64 4.08 -6.68 -1.03
C ILE A 64 4.40 -8.14 -1.32
N ASN A 65 4.81 -8.91 -0.32
CA ASN A 65 4.76 -10.37 -0.44
C ASN A 65 3.28 -10.76 -0.29
N TYR A 66 2.57 -10.74 -1.42
CA TYR A 66 1.12 -10.77 -1.47
C TYR A 66 0.65 -12.21 -1.35
N LEU A 67 -0.16 -12.45 -0.31
CA LEU A 67 -0.55 -13.78 0.16
C LEU A 67 0.67 -14.56 0.64
N GLU A 68 1.40 -13.99 1.60
CA GLU A 68 2.53 -14.67 2.23
C GLU A 68 2.09 -16.02 2.83
N ALA A 69 0.89 -16.07 3.40
CA ALA A 69 0.29 -17.31 3.90
C ALA A 69 -1.23 -17.28 3.84
N TYR A 70 -1.80 -18.47 3.67
CA TYR A 70 -3.14 -18.83 4.13
C TYR A 70 -2.98 -19.63 5.43
N CYS A 71 -3.86 -19.41 6.40
CA CYS A 71 -3.66 -19.87 7.77
C CYS A 71 -4.89 -20.61 8.30
N ARG A 72 -4.66 -21.63 9.14
CA ARG A 72 -5.70 -22.34 9.89
C ARG A 72 -6.15 -21.57 11.13
N ALA A 73 -7.28 -21.98 11.68
CA ALA A 73 -7.71 -21.46 12.98
C ALA A 73 -6.76 -21.82 14.12
N GLY A 74 -6.85 -21.11 15.24
CA GLY A 74 -6.15 -21.48 16.48
C GLY A 74 -4.64 -21.19 16.42
N SER A 75 -4.27 -20.16 15.68
CA SER A 75 -2.88 -19.87 15.31
C SER A 75 -1.99 -19.36 16.46
N THR A 76 -2.55 -18.80 17.53
CA THR A 76 -1.81 -17.97 18.49
C THR A 76 -0.71 -18.70 19.27
N ASP A 77 -0.95 -19.96 19.62
CA ASP A 77 0.05 -20.81 20.31
C ASP A 77 0.61 -21.91 19.38
N ALA A 78 0.09 -22.00 18.16
CA ALA A 78 0.44 -23.02 17.20
C ALA A 78 1.76 -22.75 16.49
N ASP A 79 2.39 -23.82 16.01
CA ASP A 79 3.58 -23.69 15.18
C ASP A 79 3.24 -23.08 13.82
N TRP A 80 4.04 -22.09 13.40
CA TRP A 80 3.81 -21.37 12.15
C TRP A 80 3.90 -22.30 10.93
N GLY A 81 4.99 -23.05 10.81
CA GLY A 81 5.25 -23.87 9.64
C GLY A 81 4.59 -25.26 9.68
N LYS A 82 4.42 -25.85 10.87
CA LYS A 82 3.88 -27.20 11.01
C LYS A 82 2.35 -27.25 11.08
N HIS A 83 1.71 -26.22 11.60
CA HIS A 83 0.25 -26.21 11.82
C HIS A 83 -0.43 -25.03 11.12
N THR A 84 0.05 -23.82 11.34
CA THR A 84 -0.65 -22.58 10.97
C THR A 84 -0.79 -22.44 9.47
N VAL A 85 0.34 -22.48 8.74
CA VAL A 85 0.34 -22.20 7.30
C VAL A 85 -0.24 -23.38 6.50
N VAL A 86 -1.10 -23.04 5.54
CA VAL A 86 -1.61 -23.92 4.49
C VAL A 86 -0.88 -23.57 3.20
N LYS A 87 -0.34 -24.60 2.54
CA LYS A 87 0.31 -24.42 1.23
C LYS A 87 -0.69 -23.86 0.23
N HIS A 88 -0.22 -23.01 -0.67
CA HIS A 88 -1.03 -22.48 -1.76
C HIS A 88 -0.13 -22.16 -2.95
N GLU A 89 -0.75 -22.00 -4.12
CA GLU A 89 -0.12 -21.49 -5.33
C GLU A 89 -0.91 -20.28 -5.82
N THR A 90 -0.21 -19.23 -6.25
CA THR A 90 -0.82 -18.01 -6.79
C THR A 90 -0.34 -17.76 -8.21
N GLN A 91 -1.29 -17.74 -9.15
CA GLN A 91 -1.05 -17.56 -10.57
C GLN A 91 -1.52 -16.17 -11.02
N THR A 92 -0.75 -15.53 -11.90
CA THR A 92 -1.22 -14.35 -12.62
C THR A 92 -2.10 -14.81 -13.77
N ILE A 93 -3.34 -14.36 -13.78
CA ILE A 93 -4.30 -14.66 -14.85
C ILE A 93 -4.20 -13.60 -15.94
N ASP A 94 -4.14 -12.33 -15.55
CA ASP A 94 -4.12 -11.20 -16.48
C ASP A 94 -3.50 -9.98 -15.82
N LEU A 95 -2.80 -9.16 -16.61
CA LEU A 95 -2.38 -7.81 -16.26
C LEU A 95 -2.61 -6.98 -17.52
N ASN A 96 -3.51 -6.00 -17.42
CA ASN A 96 -3.87 -5.20 -18.58
C ASN A 96 -2.71 -4.29 -19.04
N ASP A 97 -2.76 -3.83 -20.28
CA ASP A 97 -1.66 -3.10 -20.94
C ASP A 97 -1.18 -1.87 -20.19
N ASP A 98 -2.13 -1.14 -19.56
CA ASP A 98 -1.83 0.07 -18.80
C ASP A 98 -1.45 -0.21 -17.33
N ARG A 99 -1.35 -1.49 -16.97
CA ARG A 99 -0.92 -2.01 -15.68
C ARG A 99 -1.74 -1.50 -14.49
N SER A 100 -3.00 -1.13 -14.72
CA SER A 100 -3.91 -0.70 -13.64
C SER A 100 -4.75 -1.84 -13.06
N VAL A 101 -4.93 -2.95 -13.78
CA VAL A 101 -5.75 -4.08 -13.31
C VAL A 101 -4.95 -5.37 -13.40
N LEU A 102 -4.73 -6.00 -12.24
CA LEU A 102 -4.09 -7.30 -12.09
C LEU A 102 -5.13 -8.32 -11.61
N LYS A 103 -5.26 -9.43 -12.33
CA LYS A 103 -6.10 -10.57 -11.93
C LYS A 103 -5.23 -11.75 -11.52
N LEU A 104 -5.50 -12.29 -10.34
CA LEU A 104 -4.80 -13.44 -9.79
C LEU A 104 -5.78 -14.55 -9.45
N LYS A 105 -5.29 -15.80 -9.46
CA LYS A 105 -6.00 -16.95 -8.92
C LYS A 105 -5.09 -17.69 -7.94
N CYS A 106 -5.60 -17.94 -6.75
CA CYS A 106 -4.99 -18.81 -5.76
C CYS A 106 -5.69 -20.16 -5.74
N THR A 107 -4.89 -21.22 -5.62
CA THR A 107 -5.35 -22.55 -5.28
C THR A 107 -4.71 -22.93 -3.95
N VAL A 108 -5.52 -23.11 -2.92
CA VAL A 108 -5.05 -23.49 -1.58
C VAL A 108 -5.09 -25.00 -1.44
N ALA A 109 -4.12 -25.58 -0.74
CA ALA A 109 -3.95 -27.03 -0.65
C ALA A 109 -5.11 -27.76 0.05
N ASP A 110 -5.97 -27.03 0.77
CA ASP A 110 -7.21 -27.59 1.35
C ASP A 110 -8.39 -27.58 0.36
N GLY A 111 -8.16 -27.11 -0.88
CA GLY A 111 -9.08 -27.25 -2.00
C GLY A 111 -9.82 -25.97 -2.38
N ILE A 112 -9.75 -24.89 -1.59
CA ILE A 112 -10.41 -23.64 -1.98
C ILE A 112 -9.66 -22.92 -3.10
N THR A 113 -10.41 -22.19 -3.90
CA THR A 113 -9.86 -21.25 -4.89
C THR A 113 -10.21 -19.82 -4.49
N VAL A 114 -9.27 -18.89 -4.67
CA VAL A 114 -9.51 -17.46 -4.42
C VAL A 114 -9.15 -16.68 -5.67
N GLU A 115 -10.12 -15.98 -6.25
CA GLU A 115 -9.89 -15.07 -7.37
C GLU A 115 -9.71 -13.65 -6.83
N HIS A 116 -8.73 -12.93 -7.37
CA HIS A 116 -8.41 -11.56 -6.96
C HIS A 116 -8.47 -10.66 -8.18
N THR A 117 -9.20 -9.54 -8.08
CA THR A 117 -9.08 -8.41 -8.99
C THR A 117 -8.49 -7.25 -8.20
N ILE A 118 -7.31 -6.79 -8.60
CA ILE A 118 -6.55 -5.73 -7.94
C ILE A 118 -6.49 -4.56 -8.90
N THR A 119 -7.02 -3.40 -8.49
CA THR A 119 -7.14 -2.21 -9.34
C THR A 119 -6.39 -1.04 -8.73
N ALA A 120 -5.32 -0.62 -9.39
CA ALA A 120 -4.60 0.60 -9.07
C ALA A 120 -5.33 1.82 -9.66
N LYS A 121 -5.55 2.83 -8.81
CA LYS A 121 -6.12 4.13 -9.18
C LYS A 121 -5.07 5.22 -8.99
N SER A 122 -5.47 6.44 -8.69
CA SER A 122 -4.54 7.57 -8.54
C SER A 122 -3.74 7.53 -7.25
N ASP A 123 -4.41 7.22 -6.15
CA ASP A 123 -3.93 7.33 -4.76
C ASP A 123 -4.43 6.16 -3.89
N GLU A 124 -5.02 5.15 -4.52
CA GLU A 124 -5.47 3.92 -3.85
C GLU A 124 -5.27 2.70 -4.76
N VAL A 125 -5.22 1.54 -4.12
CA VAL A 125 -5.35 0.24 -4.77
C VAL A 125 -6.54 -0.49 -4.15
N ASP A 126 -7.47 -0.91 -4.99
CA ASP A 126 -8.67 -1.66 -4.64
C ASP A 126 -8.42 -3.16 -4.81
N PHE A 127 -8.86 -3.95 -3.85
CA PHE A 127 -8.75 -5.40 -3.86
C PHE A 127 -10.17 -5.99 -3.77
N GLN A 128 -10.60 -6.72 -4.80
CA GLN A 128 -11.85 -7.50 -4.80
C GLN A 128 -11.53 -8.98 -4.88
N LEU A 129 -11.95 -9.74 -3.88
CA LEU A 129 -11.62 -11.14 -3.71
C LEU A 129 -12.88 -12.00 -3.66
N VAL A 130 -12.82 -13.15 -4.30
CA VAL A 130 -13.89 -14.17 -4.26
C VAL A 130 -13.26 -15.51 -3.90
N ALA A 131 -13.48 -15.95 -2.67
CA ALA A 131 -13.07 -17.27 -2.20
C ALA A 131 -14.22 -18.27 -2.40
N HIS A 132 -13.94 -19.41 -3.00
CA HIS A 132 -14.91 -20.46 -3.27
C HIS A 132 -14.37 -21.82 -2.83
N ASN A 133 -15.20 -22.61 -2.17
CA ASN A 133 -14.91 -24.01 -1.85
C ASN A 133 -15.67 -24.95 -2.81
N PRO A 134 -15.03 -25.45 -3.87
CA PRO A 134 -15.66 -26.38 -4.81
C PRO A 134 -15.74 -27.82 -4.29
N THR A 135 -15.18 -28.10 -3.11
CA THR A 135 -15.04 -29.47 -2.59
C THR A 135 -16.29 -29.91 -1.81
N GLN A 136 -16.30 -31.19 -1.41
CA GLN A 136 -17.34 -31.76 -0.54
C GLN A 136 -16.97 -31.71 0.96
N VAL A 137 -15.85 -31.08 1.31
CA VAL A 137 -15.34 -30.99 2.68
C VAL A 137 -15.24 -29.52 3.08
N ARG A 138 -15.49 -29.21 4.36
CA ARG A 138 -15.27 -27.86 4.87
C ARG A 138 -13.78 -27.49 4.78
N SER A 139 -13.50 -26.29 4.29
CA SER A 139 -12.17 -25.68 4.33
C SER A 139 -11.86 -25.18 5.73
N GLU A 140 -10.64 -25.47 6.19
CA GLU A 140 -10.12 -25.06 7.50
C GLU A 140 -9.29 -23.78 7.43
N VAL A 141 -9.13 -23.19 6.24
CA VAL A 141 -8.45 -21.91 6.05
C VAL A 141 -9.31 -20.79 6.63
N HIS A 142 -8.77 -20.10 7.63
CA HIS A 142 -9.46 -19.06 8.38
C HIS A 142 -9.06 -17.64 8.01
N TRP A 143 -7.83 -17.41 7.52
CA TRP A 143 -7.35 -16.07 7.18
C TRP A 143 -6.16 -16.14 6.24
N ALA A 144 -5.80 -15.01 5.64
CA ALA A 144 -4.59 -14.89 4.83
C ALA A 144 -3.93 -13.51 5.01
N GLN A 145 -2.61 -13.48 4.86
CA GLN A 145 -1.80 -12.30 5.18
C GLN A 145 -1.09 -11.69 3.95
N PRO A 146 -1.39 -10.42 3.60
CA PRO A 146 -0.53 -9.62 2.74
C PRO A 146 0.58 -8.95 3.55
N CYS A 147 1.83 -9.22 3.19
CA CYS A 147 3.00 -8.71 3.93
C CYS A 147 3.60 -7.51 3.21
N ILE A 148 3.14 -6.32 3.58
CA ILE A 148 3.40 -5.06 2.86
C ILE A 148 4.66 -4.40 3.43
N ARG A 149 5.68 -4.22 2.60
CA ARG A 149 6.96 -3.58 2.96
C ARG A 149 6.80 -2.07 2.94
N VAL A 150 7.00 -1.43 4.09
CA VAL A 150 6.87 0.03 4.26
C VAL A 150 8.17 0.71 4.67
N GLY A 151 9.27 -0.04 4.79
CA GLY A 151 10.58 0.49 5.20
C GLY A 151 11.07 1.65 4.32
N GLU A 152 11.15 1.44 3.01
CA GLU A 152 11.59 2.47 2.05
C GLU A 152 10.66 3.68 2.04
N PHE A 153 9.34 3.45 2.08
CA PHE A 153 8.33 4.50 2.15
C PHE A 153 8.52 5.42 3.37
N ALA A 154 8.79 4.82 4.54
CA ALA A 154 9.04 5.53 5.78
C ALA A 154 10.46 6.13 5.89
N GLY A 155 11.32 5.92 4.89
CA GLY A 155 12.73 6.35 4.90
C GLY A 155 13.63 5.55 5.84
N LEU A 156 13.18 4.35 6.22
CA LEU A 156 13.80 3.48 7.22
C LEU A 156 13.97 2.06 6.66
N GLY A 157 14.35 2.04 5.38
CA GLY A 157 14.65 0.85 4.60
C GLY A 157 15.90 0.12 5.08
N ALA A 158 16.23 -0.97 4.39
CA ALA A 158 17.37 -1.81 4.78
C ALA A 158 18.72 -1.11 4.54
N GLU A 159 18.79 -0.18 3.59
CA GLU A 159 20.00 0.60 3.30
C GLU A 159 20.19 1.76 4.29
N GLN A 160 19.11 2.25 4.91
CA GLN A 160 19.17 3.40 5.82
C GLN A 160 19.42 3.00 7.28
N THR A 161 18.96 1.82 7.71
CA THR A 161 19.17 1.36 9.09
C THR A 161 19.08 -0.16 9.21
N ASP A 162 19.92 -0.75 10.06
CA ASP A 162 19.84 -2.17 10.42
C ASP A 162 18.69 -2.47 11.38
N ASP A 163 18.16 -1.45 12.07
CA ASP A 163 17.00 -1.61 12.95
C ASP A 163 15.73 -1.83 12.14
N LYS A 164 15.33 -3.10 12.03
CA LYS A 164 14.12 -3.53 11.32
C LYS A 164 12.82 -2.95 11.90
N TYR A 165 12.86 -2.33 13.08
CA TYR A 165 11.71 -1.78 13.80
C TYR A 165 11.72 -0.25 13.85
N ALA A 166 12.72 0.43 13.31
CA ALA A 166 12.79 1.89 13.34
C ALA A 166 11.53 2.54 12.71
N TYR A 167 10.97 1.92 11.67
CA TYR A 167 9.78 2.38 10.95
C TYR A 167 8.53 2.51 11.83
N ILE A 168 8.42 1.75 12.92
CA ILE A 168 7.19 1.70 13.73
C ILE A 168 6.86 3.06 14.35
N ARG A 169 7.86 3.92 14.58
CA ARG A 169 7.65 5.28 15.13
C ARG A 169 6.79 6.17 14.22
N LYS A 170 6.73 5.86 12.93
CA LYS A 170 5.86 6.52 11.95
C LYS A 170 4.56 5.75 11.70
N SER A 171 4.39 4.57 12.30
CA SER A 171 3.26 3.68 12.10
C SER A 171 2.17 3.90 13.15
N PHE A 172 0.93 3.62 12.76
CA PHE A 172 -0.25 3.81 13.61
C PHE A 172 -1.30 2.71 13.38
N ILE A 173 -2.12 2.53 14.41
CA ILE A 173 -3.44 1.89 14.36
C ILE A 173 -4.46 2.85 15.00
N PHE A 174 -5.71 2.43 15.17
CA PHE A 174 -6.71 3.19 15.94
C PHE A 174 -7.05 2.50 17.25
N LEU A 175 -6.91 3.24 18.35
CA LEU A 175 -7.33 2.86 19.70
C LEU A 175 -8.24 3.95 20.27
N ASP A 176 -9.30 3.57 20.98
CA ASP A 176 -10.31 4.48 21.51
C ASP A 176 -10.85 5.50 20.49
N GLY A 177 -10.96 5.07 19.23
CA GLY A 177 -11.41 5.90 18.09
C GLY A 177 -10.42 6.97 17.64
N LYS A 178 -9.16 6.92 18.07
CA LYS A 178 -8.11 7.88 17.72
C LYS A 178 -6.86 7.18 17.16
N PRO A 179 -6.07 7.84 16.32
CA PRO A 179 -4.76 7.31 15.92
C PRO A 179 -3.88 7.09 17.16
N ALA A 180 -3.31 5.89 17.27
CA ALA A 180 -2.32 5.51 18.26
C ALA A 180 -1.04 5.10 17.52
N PHE A 181 0.01 5.88 17.70
CA PHE A 181 1.31 5.62 17.08
C PHE A 181 2.07 4.53 17.84
N MET A 182 2.92 3.79 17.13
CA MET A 182 3.69 2.70 17.69
C MET A 182 5.05 3.17 18.24
N PRO A 183 5.59 2.55 19.30
CA PRO A 183 4.92 1.53 20.12
C PRO A 183 3.73 2.10 20.90
N THR A 184 2.63 1.35 20.96
CA THR A 184 1.48 1.72 21.79
C THR A 184 1.77 1.52 23.27
N ARG A 185 0.89 2.04 24.15
CA ARG A 185 1.13 2.06 25.60
C ARG A 185 1.34 0.67 26.21
N ASN A 186 0.56 -0.32 25.77
CA ASN A 186 0.57 -1.68 26.32
C ASN A 186 1.24 -2.67 25.35
N TRP A 187 2.43 -2.32 24.87
CA TRP A 187 3.20 -3.15 23.95
C TRP A 187 3.51 -4.53 24.53
N ALA A 188 3.15 -5.58 23.81
CA ALA A 188 3.41 -6.95 24.22
C ALA A 188 4.83 -7.37 23.82
N THR A 189 5.51 -8.11 24.68
CA THR A 189 6.92 -8.50 24.45
C THR A 189 7.13 -10.02 24.47
N THR A 190 6.07 -10.79 24.72
CA THR A 190 6.13 -12.24 24.86
C THR A 190 5.12 -12.93 23.95
N ALA A 191 5.56 -13.96 23.24
CA ALA A 191 4.75 -14.91 22.49
C ALA A 191 5.62 -16.10 22.06
N ARG A 192 5.03 -17.04 21.32
CA ARG A 192 5.77 -18.16 20.70
C ARG A 192 6.90 -17.68 19.79
N TYR A 193 6.63 -16.68 18.94
CA TYR A 193 7.64 -16.07 18.09
C TYR A 193 7.80 -14.59 18.42
N ILE A 194 9.05 -14.15 18.55
CA ILE A 194 9.41 -12.73 18.70
C ILE A 194 10.39 -12.35 17.60
N PRO A 195 10.44 -11.08 17.16
CA PRO A 195 9.63 -9.92 17.61
C PRO A 195 8.33 -9.79 16.82
N GLY A 196 7.63 -8.65 16.93
CA GLY A 196 6.37 -8.32 16.23
C GLY A 196 5.29 -7.84 17.20
N GLN A 197 4.17 -7.34 16.68
CA GLN A 197 3.03 -6.94 17.52
C GLN A 197 1.70 -7.13 16.78
N VAL A 198 0.81 -7.89 17.39
CA VAL A 198 -0.53 -8.23 16.87
C VAL A 198 -1.60 -7.49 17.66
N TRP A 199 -2.64 -7.03 16.97
CA TRP A 199 -3.87 -6.50 17.55
C TRP A 199 -5.07 -7.29 17.01
N CYS A 200 -5.79 -7.92 17.93
CA CYS A 200 -6.92 -8.79 17.62
C CYS A 200 -8.25 -8.01 17.70
N PRO A 201 -9.07 -8.00 16.64
CA PRO A 201 -10.40 -7.38 16.61
C PRO A 201 -11.36 -8.03 17.61
N ALA A 202 -12.36 -7.29 18.08
CA ALA A 202 -13.30 -7.75 19.10
C ALA A 202 -14.09 -9.01 18.70
N ASN A 203 -14.35 -9.19 17.41
CA ASN A 203 -15.14 -10.29 16.84
C ASN A 203 -14.28 -11.48 16.38
N VAL A 204 -12.97 -11.46 16.61
CA VAL A 204 -12.05 -12.56 16.31
C VAL A 204 -11.63 -13.22 17.61
N PRO A 205 -11.66 -14.57 17.73
CA PRO A 205 -11.12 -15.24 18.90
C PRO A 205 -9.65 -14.88 19.10
N ARG A 206 -9.27 -14.47 20.31
CA ARG A 206 -7.88 -14.12 20.64
C ARG A 206 -6.90 -15.29 20.56
N THR A 207 -7.40 -16.52 20.47
CA THR A 207 -6.63 -17.74 20.21
C THR A 207 -6.40 -17.99 18.70
N ASP A 208 -7.02 -17.17 17.84
CA ASP A 208 -7.06 -17.34 16.39
C ASP A 208 -6.29 -16.23 15.66
N VAL A 209 -5.19 -15.74 16.21
CA VAL A 209 -4.36 -14.70 15.59
C VAL A 209 -2.90 -15.14 15.51
N ASN A 210 -2.08 -14.42 14.75
CA ASN A 210 -0.69 -14.73 14.50
C ASN A 210 0.08 -15.01 15.82
N PRO A 211 0.96 -16.04 15.86
CA PRO A 211 1.68 -16.47 17.07
C PRO A 211 2.80 -15.53 17.55
N ARG A 212 2.61 -14.23 17.35
CA ARG A 212 3.50 -13.11 17.71
C ARG A 212 2.92 -12.36 18.91
N PRO A 213 3.67 -11.44 19.57
CA PRO A 213 3.19 -10.75 20.76
C PRO A 213 1.82 -10.10 20.55
N LEU A 214 0.83 -10.58 21.30
CA LEU A 214 -0.56 -10.17 21.16
C LEU A 214 -0.89 -9.05 22.15
N SER A 215 -1.27 -7.89 21.64
CA SER A 215 -1.68 -6.75 22.46
C SER A 215 -2.95 -7.07 23.24
N SER A 216 -3.01 -6.62 24.49
CA SER A 216 -4.26 -6.60 25.27
C SER A 216 -5.25 -5.56 24.74
N GLU A 217 -4.79 -4.58 23.96
CA GLU A 217 -5.60 -3.53 23.37
C GLU A 217 -6.35 -4.08 22.14
N VAL A 218 -7.65 -3.76 22.08
CA VAL A 218 -8.51 -4.11 20.93
C VAL A 218 -8.54 -2.90 19.99
N PRO A 219 -8.23 -3.07 18.69
CA PRO A 219 -8.24 -1.97 17.75
C PRO A 219 -9.68 -1.49 17.53
N SER A 220 -9.87 -0.18 17.45
CA SER A 220 -11.19 0.42 17.22
C SER A 220 -11.74 0.18 15.82
N ASN A 221 -10.86 -0.12 14.86
CA ASN A 221 -11.20 -0.41 13.47
C ASN A 221 -10.08 -1.24 12.81
N GLY A 222 -10.25 -1.59 11.53
CA GLY A 222 -9.30 -2.40 10.74
C GLY A 222 -8.26 -1.60 9.94
N LEU A 223 -7.99 -0.34 10.28
CA LEU A 223 -7.02 0.49 9.56
C LEU A 223 -5.65 0.51 10.26
N ILE A 224 -4.60 0.18 9.51
CA ILE A 224 -3.19 0.26 9.93
C ILE A 224 -2.39 1.00 8.85
N GLY A 225 -1.42 1.81 9.25
CA GLY A 225 -0.65 2.60 8.30
C GLY A 225 0.62 3.20 8.86
N CYS A 226 1.31 4.00 8.05
CA CYS A 226 2.47 4.79 8.45
C CYS A 226 2.62 6.07 7.61
N TYR A 227 3.36 7.02 8.14
CA TYR A 227 3.78 8.23 7.43
C TYR A 227 5.04 7.97 6.59
N SER A 228 5.16 8.71 5.48
CA SER A 228 6.36 8.70 4.65
C SER A 228 7.57 9.31 5.35
N ALA A 229 8.76 9.11 4.77
CA ALA A 229 10.02 9.70 5.24
C ALA A 229 9.92 11.20 5.54
N ASP A 230 9.28 11.95 4.63
CA ASP A 230 9.12 13.41 4.67
C ASP A 230 7.82 13.88 5.34
N ASP A 231 7.04 12.96 5.92
CA ASP A 231 5.74 13.22 6.56
C ASP A 231 4.69 13.88 5.64
N ARG A 232 4.87 13.81 4.32
CA ARG A 232 3.94 14.39 3.34
C ARG A 232 2.87 13.42 2.85
N TRP A 233 3.08 12.12 3.03
CA TRP A 233 2.19 11.06 2.59
C TRP A 233 1.86 10.10 3.73
N ILE A 234 0.67 9.52 3.67
CA ILE A 234 0.26 8.39 4.50
C ILE A 234 0.05 7.18 3.59
N PHE A 235 0.69 6.07 3.96
CA PHE A 235 0.32 4.73 3.53
C PHE A 235 -0.65 4.15 4.56
N ALA A 236 -1.76 3.56 4.14
CA ALA A 236 -2.61 2.78 5.03
C ALA A 236 -3.30 1.61 4.30
N THR A 237 -3.65 0.55 5.02
CA THR A 237 -4.30 -0.63 4.46
C THR A 237 -5.42 -1.13 5.37
N ALA A 238 -6.45 -1.71 4.77
CA ALA A 238 -7.58 -2.33 5.46
C ALA A 238 -8.26 -3.40 4.59
N PHE A 239 -8.90 -4.37 5.25
CA PHE A 239 -9.73 -5.41 4.62
C PHE A 239 -11.04 -5.58 5.39
N GLU A 240 -12.08 -6.06 4.72
CA GLU A 240 -13.31 -6.59 5.33
C GLU A 240 -13.67 -7.94 4.68
N PRO A 241 -13.94 -8.99 5.49
CA PRO A 241 -13.64 -9.05 6.92
C PRO A 241 -12.13 -9.12 7.17
N TYR A 242 -11.66 -8.60 8.30
CA TYR A 242 -10.26 -8.69 8.73
C TYR A 242 -10.07 -9.59 9.94
N GLN A 243 -8.91 -10.24 10.01
CA GLN A 243 -8.49 -11.16 11.05
C GLN A 243 -7.72 -10.43 12.15
N GLU A 244 -6.77 -9.61 11.77
CA GLU A 244 -5.87 -8.90 12.68
C GLU A 244 -5.19 -7.71 12.01
N LEU A 245 -4.65 -6.84 12.85
CA LEU A 245 -3.64 -5.87 12.45
C LEU A 245 -2.30 -6.34 13.00
N PHE A 246 -1.25 -6.34 12.17
CA PHE A 246 0.05 -6.85 12.57
C PHE A 246 1.22 -5.96 12.11
N GLN A 247 2.07 -5.62 13.06
CA GLN A 247 3.40 -5.04 12.84
C GLN A 247 4.38 -6.21 12.68
N GLY A 248 4.85 -6.44 11.45
CA GLY A 248 5.66 -7.59 11.10
C GLY A 248 7.18 -7.36 11.17
N VAL A 249 7.94 -8.45 11.02
CA VAL A 249 9.36 -8.52 11.41
C VAL A 249 10.37 -8.06 10.36
N ILE A 250 9.89 -7.66 9.20
CA ILE A 250 10.71 -7.27 8.04
C ILE A 250 10.15 -5.99 7.45
N ARG A 251 10.08 -4.95 8.30
CA ARG A 251 9.62 -3.60 7.97
C ARG A 251 8.26 -3.59 7.29
N CYS A 252 7.29 -4.32 7.87
CA CYS A 252 6.00 -4.54 7.26
C CYS A 252 4.80 -4.29 8.16
N LEU A 253 3.71 -3.84 7.54
CA LEU A 253 2.41 -3.70 8.15
C LEU A 253 1.43 -4.66 7.46
N HIS A 254 0.48 -5.15 8.24
CA HIS A 254 -0.45 -6.18 7.84
C HIS A 254 -1.85 -5.79 8.30
N ALA A 255 -2.80 -5.84 7.36
CA ALA A 255 -4.22 -5.99 7.66
C ALA A 255 -4.61 -7.33 7.04
N ASP A 256 -4.63 -8.38 7.86
CA ASP A 256 -4.86 -9.73 7.37
C ASP A 256 -6.36 -9.93 7.16
N PHE A 257 -6.77 -10.52 6.03
CA PHE A 257 -8.19 -10.71 5.76
C PHE A 257 -8.68 -12.05 6.31
N ARG A 258 -9.93 -12.06 6.74
CA ARG A 258 -10.58 -13.23 7.33
C ARG A 258 -11.39 -13.99 6.26
N LEU A 259 -11.36 -15.31 6.35
CA LEU A 259 -12.19 -16.25 5.62
C LEU A 259 -13.14 -16.99 6.58
N GLY A 260 -12.66 -17.39 7.76
CA GLY A 260 -13.45 -18.11 8.77
C GLY A 260 -13.79 -19.57 8.44
N GLY A 261 -13.05 -20.19 7.52
CA GLY A 261 -13.41 -21.47 6.89
C GLY A 261 -14.53 -21.32 5.86
N LEU A 262 -14.68 -22.30 4.97
CA LEU A 262 -15.73 -22.31 3.94
C LEU A 262 -16.43 -23.67 3.89
N GLN A 263 -17.76 -23.70 3.96
CA GLN A 263 -18.57 -24.91 3.78
C GLN A 263 -18.47 -25.43 2.32
N PRO A 264 -18.81 -26.70 2.05
CA PRO A 264 -18.93 -27.22 0.69
C PRO A 264 -19.82 -26.33 -0.20
N GLY A 265 -19.30 -25.91 -1.34
CA GLY A 265 -19.99 -25.02 -2.29
C GLY A 265 -20.08 -23.55 -1.88
N GLU A 266 -19.60 -23.17 -0.68
CA GLU A 266 -19.70 -21.80 -0.18
C GLU A 266 -18.81 -20.85 -0.98
N THR A 267 -19.30 -19.63 -1.18
CA THR A 267 -18.55 -18.52 -1.75
C THR A 267 -18.56 -17.33 -0.80
N LYS A 268 -17.40 -16.77 -0.52
CA LYS A 268 -17.21 -15.57 0.29
C LYS A 268 -16.58 -14.45 -0.54
N LYS A 269 -17.03 -13.22 -0.28
CA LYS A 269 -16.46 -12.01 -0.87
C LYS A 269 -15.66 -11.28 0.19
N ILE A 270 -14.49 -10.80 -0.21
CA ILE A 270 -13.57 -10.03 0.63
C ILE A 270 -13.19 -8.80 -0.17
N ARG A 271 -13.05 -7.67 0.51
CA ARG A 271 -12.64 -6.41 -0.11
C ARG A 271 -11.53 -5.77 0.70
N GLY A 272 -10.60 -5.12 0.02
CA GLY A 272 -9.48 -4.44 0.66
C GLY A 272 -9.11 -3.16 -0.07
N LYS A 273 -8.41 -2.30 0.66
CA LYS A 273 -7.89 -1.03 0.16
C LYS A 273 -6.47 -0.84 0.66
N ILE A 274 -5.62 -0.32 -0.22
CA ILE A 274 -4.40 0.40 0.16
C ILE A 274 -4.60 1.86 -0.24
N TYR A 275 -4.25 2.77 0.65
CA TYR A 275 -4.27 4.22 0.45
C TYR A 275 -2.83 4.74 0.42
N ILE A 276 -2.53 5.62 -0.54
CA ILE A 276 -1.28 6.40 -0.61
C ILE A 276 -1.69 7.85 -0.82
N VAL A 277 -2.00 8.55 0.27
CA VAL A 277 -2.71 9.84 0.26
C VAL A 277 -1.85 10.93 0.88
N PRO A 278 -2.12 12.23 0.62
CA PRO A 278 -1.50 13.30 1.38
C PRO A 278 -1.68 13.10 2.89
N ALA A 279 -0.76 13.64 3.68
CA ALA A 279 -0.70 13.49 5.14
C ALA A 279 -1.82 14.24 5.90
N ASP A 280 -3.07 13.93 5.58
CA ASP A 280 -4.28 14.37 6.27
C ASP A 280 -5.01 13.14 6.84
N MET A 281 -4.77 12.89 8.13
CA MET A 281 -5.35 11.77 8.86
C MET A 281 -6.88 11.83 8.91
N ASN A 282 -7.47 13.02 8.98
CA ASN A 282 -8.93 13.17 9.06
C ASN A 282 -9.56 12.84 7.70
N ALA A 283 -8.96 13.29 6.60
CA ALA A 283 -9.40 12.94 5.25
C ALA A 283 -9.28 11.44 4.98
N LEU A 284 -8.16 10.81 5.39
CA LEU A 284 -7.98 9.37 5.32
C LEU A 284 -9.07 8.64 6.10
N LEU A 285 -9.30 9.02 7.37
CA LEU A 285 -10.29 8.35 8.22
C LEU A 285 -11.70 8.47 7.64
N LYS A 286 -12.06 9.64 7.10
CA LYS A 286 -13.36 9.84 6.44
C LYS A 286 -13.52 8.94 5.21
N ARG A 287 -12.48 8.85 4.36
CA ARG A 287 -12.48 7.95 3.19
C ARG A 287 -12.62 6.50 3.62
N TYR A 288 -11.82 6.08 4.59
CA TYR A 288 -11.88 4.75 5.17
C TYR A 288 -13.26 4.40 5.71
N GLN A 289 -13.92 5.30 6.43
CA GLN A 289 -15.27 5.07 6.98
C GLN A 289 -16.34 4.95 5.87
N ASN A 290 -16.17 5.69 4.77
CA ASN A 290 -17.05 5.54 3.61
C ASN A 290 -16.82 4.21 2.89
N ASP A 291 -15.55 3.81 2.77
CA ASP A 291 -15.20 2.54 2.15
C ASP A 291 -15.66 1.38 3.03
N PHE A 292 -15.47 1.41 4.35
CA PHE A 292 -15.78 0.33 5.30
C PHE A 292 -16.76 0.78 6.41
N PRO A 293 -18.01 1.09 6.07
CA PRO A 293 -19.00 1.58 7.03
C PRO A 293 -19.29 0.59 8.17
N GLU A 294 -19.13 -0.71 7.93
CA GLU A 294 -19.28 -1.77 8.93
C GLU A 294 -18.20 -1.73 10.03
N HIS A 295 -17.04 -1.13 9.77
CA HIS A 295 -15.99 -0.94 10.78
C HIS A 295 -16.26 0.26 11.69
N ALA A 296 -17.17 1.15 11.32
CA ALA A 296 -17.62 2.21 12.21
C ALA A 296 -18.54 1.56 13.25
N GLN A 297 -18.00 1.27 14.45
CA GLN A 297 -18.82 0.83 15.56
C GLN A 297 -20.00 1.80 15.74
N LYS A 298 -21.23 1.26 15.65
CA LYS A 298 -22.38 1.88 16.30
C LYS A 298 -22.09 1.83 17.79
N ARG A 299 -21.67 2.97 18.34
CA ARG A 299 -21.59 3.15 19.79
C ARG A 299 -22.96 2.93 20.42
#